data_AF-A0A6G7B746-F1
#
_entry.id   AF-A0A6G7B746-F1
#
_cell.length_a   1.000
_cell.length_b   1.000
_cell.length_c   1.000
_cell.angle_alpha   90.00
_cell.angle_beta   90.00
_cell.angle_gamma   90.00
#
_symmetry.space_group_name_H-M   'P 1'
#
loop_
_entity.id
_entity.type
_entity.pdbx_description
1 polymer ?
#
loop_
_entity_poly.entity_id
_entity_poly.type
_entity_poly.pdbx_seq_one_letter_code
_entity_poly.pdbx_strand_id
1 'polypeptide(L)'
;MTIGEALKEEQDKLGLTEEKMVQGIMSKSAYSRVIHNERNISSKALVKILFKNGIDIITFFSKIEDTYLSESSNLEKKLSCAIGEAVNNHEVDKVKLYYRIIVNSDVSSYLFFQEKIIGKKAINMS
;
A
#
# COMPACT_ATOMS: atom_id res chain seq x y z
N MET A 1 -3.30 5.08 -7.35
CA MET A 1 -3.16 4.13 -8.46
C MET A 1 -4.21 3.05 -8.31
N THR A 2 -5.12 2.92 -9.26
CA THR A 2 -6.11 1.84 -9.28
C THR A 2 -5.47 0.52 -9.71
N ILE A 3 -6.19 -0.61 -9.52
CA ILE A 3 -5.78 -1.92 -10.05
C ILE A 3 -5.54 -1.86 -11.57
N GLY A 4 -6.40 -1.15 -12.31
CA GLY A 4 -6.30 -1.01 -13.76
C GLY A 4 -5.02 -0.29 -14.19
N GLU A 5 -4.73 0.84 -13.54
CA GLU A 5 -3.50 1.62 -13.78
C GLU A 5 -2.24 0.79 -13.45
N ALA A 6 -2.25 0.06 -12.34
CA ALA A 6 -1.13 -0.80 -11.96
C ALA A 6 -0.90 -1.95 -12.96
N LEU A 7 -1.97 -2.57 -13.46
CA LEU A 7 -1.87 -3.61 -14.49
C LEU A 7 -1.34 -3.04 -15.80
N LYS A 8 -1.73 -1.81 -16.17
CA LYS A 8 -1.23 -1.13 -17.36
C LYS A 8 0.26 -0.83 -17.25
N GLU A 9 0.71 -0.34 -16.10
CA GLU A 9 2.13 -0.09 -15.85
C GLU A 9 2.97 -1.38 -15.96
N GLU A 10 2.52 -2.49 -15.37
CA GLU A 10 3.21 -3.78 -15.48
C GLU A 10 3.18 -4.35 -16.89
N GLN A 11 2.07 -4.21 -17.60
CA GLN A 11 1.98 -4.57 -19.01
C GLN A 11 3.03 -3.81 -19.85
N ASP A 12 3.16 -2.50 -19.64
CA ASP A 12 4.08 -1.65 -20.39
C ASP A 12 5.54 -2.03 -20.07
N LYS A 13 5.87 -2.33 -18.81
CA LYS A 13 7.20 -2.85 -18.41
C LYS A 13 7.56 -4.17 -19.07
N LEU A 14 6.58 -5.05 -19.24
CA LEU A 14 6.76 -6.35 -19.89
C LEU A 14 6.77 -6.25 -21.42
N GLY A 15 6.46 -5.09 -22.01
CA GLY A 15 6.37 -4.91 -23.46
C GLY A 15 5.24 -5.73 -24.10
N LEU A 16 4.18 -6.03 -23.34
CA LEU A 16 3.09 -6.90 -23.79
C LEU A 16 1.94 -6.12 -24.41
N THR A 17 1.32 -6.70 -25.44
CA THR A 17 0.00 -6.25 -25.88
C THR A 17 -1.06 -6.65 -24.86
N GLU A 18 -2.19 -5.94 -24.84
CA GLU A 18 -3.34 -6.27 -23.99
C GLU A 18 -3.75 -7.74 -24.16
N GLU A 19 -3.83 -8.21 -25.42
CA GLU A 19 -4.17 -9.59 -25.77
C GLU A 19 -3.19 -10.60 -25.14
N LYS A 20 -1.88 -10.32 -25.20
CA LYS A 20 -0.85 -11.21 -24.64
C LYS A 20 -0.91 -11.24 -23.12
N MET A 21 -1.09 -10.07 -22.49
CA MET A 21 -1.22 -9.94 -21.03
C MET A 21 -2.31 -10.86 -20.48
N VAL A 22 -3.49 -10.89 -21.14
CA VAL A 22 -4.66 -11.63 -20.66
C VAL A 22 -5.00 -12.92 -21.41
N GLN A 23 -4.15 -13.36 -22.34
CA GLN A 23 -4.38 -14.58 -23.14
C GLN A 23 -4.77 -15.77 -22.26
N GLY A 24 -5.90 -16.40 -22.56
CA GLY A 24 -6.43 -17.55 -21.82
C GLY A 24 -7.09 -17.23 -20.48
N ILE A 25 -7.20 -15.95 -20.11
CA ILE A 25 -7.80 -15.50 -18.83
C ILE A 25 -9.09 -14.71 -19.09
N MET A 26 -9.05 -13.73 -19.99
CA MET A 26 -10.19 -12.92 -20.40
C MET A 26 -9.97 -12.32 -21.79
N SER A 27 -11.00 -11.71 -22.38
CA SER A 27 -10.84 -11.04 -23.68
C SER A 27 -10.04 -9.74 -23.55
N LYS A 28 -9.34 -9.35 -24.62
CA LYS A 28 -8.72 -8.03 -24.74
C LYS A 28 -9.70 -6.90 -24.43
N SER A 29 -10.90 -6.92 -25.01
CA SER A 29 -11.90 -5.87 -24.79
C SER A 29 -12.28 -5.74 -23.31
N ALA A 30 -12.42 -6.86 -22.60
CA ALA A 30 -12.72 -6.87 -21.19
C ALA A 30 -11.55 -6.32 -20.35
N TYR A 31 -10.31 -6.61 -20.75
CA TYR A 31 -9.12 -6.09 -20.07
C TYR A 31 -8.87 -4.61 -20.34
N SER A 32 -9.09 -4.15 -21.58
CA SER A 32 -9.00 -2.73 -21.93
C SER A 32 -9.94 -1.89 -21.06
N ARG A 33 -11.17 -2.36 -20.82
CA ARG A 33 -12.09 -1.72 -19.88
C ARG A 33 -11.63 -1.73 -18.42
N VAL A 34 -10.85 -2.74 -18.00
CA VAL A 34 -10.26 -2.79 -16.65
C VAL A 34 -9.18 -1.72 -16.51
N ILE A 35 -8.25 -1.62 -17.47
CA ILE A 35 -7.14 -0.65 -17.38
C ILE A 35 -7.60 0.80 -17.52
N HIS A 36 -8.76 1.05 -18.14
CA HIS A 36 -9.42 2.36 -18.20
C HIS A 36 -10.43 2.57 -17.06
N ASN A 37 -10.46 1.68 -16.07
CA ASN A 37 -11.34 1.76 -14.89
C ASN A 37 -12.85 1.79 -15.21
N GLU A 38 -13.25 1.28 -16.38
CA GLU A 38 -14.64 1.16 -16.84
C GLU A 38 -15.30 -0.17 -16.42
N ARG A 39 -14.50 -1.07 -15.83
CA ARG A 39 -14.94 -2.39 -15.39
C ARG A 39 -14.07 -2.93 -14.26
N ASN A 40 -14.71 -3.55 -13.27
CA ASN A 40 -14.03 -4.31 -12.23
C ASN A 40 -13.45 -5.63 -12.78
N ILE A 41 -12.31 -6.03 -12.22
CA ILE A 41 -11.72 -7.36 -12.44
C ILE A 41 -12.05 -8.28 -11.26
N SER A 42 -12.26 -9.57 -11.52
CA SER A 42 -12.43 -10.55 -10.45
C SER A 42 -11.08 -10.86 -9.79
N SER A 43 -11.08 -11.18 -8.49
CA SER A 43 -9.88 -11.61 -7.76
C SER A 43 -9.18 -12.80 -8.44
N LYS A 44 -9.96 -13.78 -8.91
CA LYS A 44 -9.46 -14.93 -9.68
C LYS A 44 -8.74 -14.52 -10.97
N ALA A 45 -9.28 -13.55 -11.72
CA ALA A 45 -8.65 -13.08 -12.95
C ALA A 45 -7.37 -12.28 -12.64
N LEU A 46 -7.41 -11.40 -11.64
CA LEU A 46 -6.25 -10.62 -11.19
C LEU A 46 -5.09 -11.55 -10.83
N VAL A 47 -5.29 -12.50 -9.91
CA VAL A 47 -4.23 -13.42 -9.47
C VAL A 47 -3.68 -14.25 -10.64
N LYS A 48 -4.54 -14.72 -11.56
CA LYS A 48 -4.08 -15.43 -12.77
C LYS A 48 -3.21 -14.56 -13.66
N ILE A 49 -3.55 -13.29 -13.86
CA ILE A 49 -2.76 -12.36 -14.68
C ILE A 49 -1.39 -12.15 -14.04
N LEU A 50 -1.35 -11.91 -12.71
CA LEU A 50 -0.08 -11.67 -12.01
C LEU A 50 0.86 -12.88 -12.14
N PHE A 51 0.37 -14.08 -11.80
CA PHE A 51 1.22 -15.29 -11.83
C PHE A 51 1.63 -15.70 -13.25
N LYS A 52 0.71 -15.62 -14.23
CA LYS A 52 1.03 -15.98 -15.61
C LYS A 52 2.16 -15.12 -16.18
N ASN A 53 2.19 -13.83 -15.84
CA ASN A 53 3.13 -12.87 -16.39
C ASN A 53 4.36 -12.65 -15.47
N GLY A 54 4.50 -13.42 -14.39
CA GLY A 54 5.64 -13.30 -13.47
C GLY A 54 5.68 -11.99 -12.69
N ILE A 55 4.54 -11.35 -12.48
CA ILE A 55 4.43 -10.09 -11.72
C ILE A 55 4.46 -10.45 -10.23
N ASP A 56 5.42 -9.88 -9.50
CA ASP A 56 5.53 -10.08 -8.06
C ASP A 56 4.31 -9.49 -7.34
N ILE A 57 3.65 -10.34 -6.55
CA ILE A 57 2.38 -10.00 -5.90
C ILE A 57 2.59 -8.92 -4.84
N ILE A 58 3.69 -8.98 -4.10
CA ILE A 58 3.99 -8.04 -3.02
C ILE A 58 4.21 -6.64 -3.58
N THR A 59 5.05 -6.55 -4.60
CA THR A 59 5.36 -5.30 -5.32
C THR A 59 4.13 -4.74 -6.02
N PHE A 60 3.27 -5.59 -6.58
CA PHE A 60 2.03 -5.13 -7.20
C PHE A 60 1.08 -4.51 -6.18
N PHE A 61 0.82 -5.22 -5.06
CA PHE A 61 -0.12 -4.72 -4.05
C PHE A 61 0.38 -3.46 -3.35
N SER A 62 1.69 -3.31 -3.14
CA SER A 62 2.24 -2.10 -2.53
C SER A 62 1.99 -0.82 -3.35
N LYS A 63 1.80 -0.94 -4.67
CA LYS A 63 1.48 0.22 -5.54
C LYS A 63 0.06 0.72 -5.39
N ILE A 64 -0.86 -0.18 -5.11
CA ILE A 64 -2.30 0.12 -5.06
C ILE A 64 -2.80 0.30 -3.63
N GLU A 65 -1.99 -0.10 -2.64
CA GLU A 65 -2.31 -0.10 -1.21
C GLU A 65 -2.91 1.23 -0.75
N ASP A 66 -2.24 2.35 -1.04
CA ASP A 66 -2.70 3.70 -0.65
C ASP A 66 -4.08 4.05 -1.20
N THR A 67 -4.49 3.45 -2.32
CA THR A 67 -5.78 3.72 -2.98
C THR A 67 -6.93 2.94 -2.34
N TYR A 68 -6.65 1.80 -1.71
CA TYR A 68 -7.68 0.88 -1.20
C TYR A 68 -7.63 0.68 0.32
N LEU A 69 -6.58 1.12 1.00
CA LEU A 69 -6.57 1.24 2.46
C LEU A 69 -7.51 2.36 2.92
N SER A 70 -8.10 2.19 4.12
CA SER A 70 -8.81 3.28 4.78
C SER A 70 -7.85 4.43 5.08
N GLU A 71 -8.38 5.65 5.21
CA GLU A 71 -7.60 6.82 5.62
C GLU A 71 -6.88 6.56 6.95
N SER A 72 -7.54 5.90 7.90
CA SER A 72 -6.97 5.48 9.19
C SER A 72 -5.81 4.51 9.04
N SER A 73 -5.94 3.48 8.19
CA SER A 73 -4.87 2.49 7.96
C SER A 73 -3.66 3.11 7.26
N ASN A 74 -3.92 3.99 6.29
CA ASN A 74 -2.88 4.77 5.60
C ASN A 74 -2.13 5.68 6.58
N LEU A 75 -2.87 6.36 7.46
CA LEU A 75 -2.29 7.23 8.48
C LEU A 75 -1.45 6.43 9.48
N GLU A 76 -1.96 5.30 9.97
CA GLU A 76 -1.24 4.39 10.87
C GLU A 76 0.09 3.93 10.27
N LYS A 77 0.08 3.49 9.01
CA LYS A 77 1.29 3.04 8.31
C LYS A 77 2.32 4.17 8.20
N LYS A 78 1.89 5.36 7.77
CA LYS A 78 2.76 6.53 7.63
C LYS A 78 3.36 6.96 8.97
N LEU A 79 2.54 7.00 10.03
CA LEU A 79 2.99 7.37 11.37
C LEU A 79 3.95 6.32 11.96
N SER A 80 3.71 5.03 11.71
CA SER A 80 4.61 3.95 12.15
C SER A 80 6.02 4.15 11.59
N CYS A 81 6.13 4.38 10.28
CA CYS A 81 7.42 4.63 9.64
C CYS A 81 8.07 5.91 10.16
N ALA A 82 7.32 7.02 10.18
CA ALA A 82 7.83 8.32 10.58
C ALA A 82 8.34 8.36 12.04
N ILE A 83 7.64 7.68 12.96
CA ILE A 83 8.09 7.54 14.35
C ILE A 83 9.33 6.68 14.44
N GLY A 84 9.38 5.54 13.74
CA GLY A 84 10.56 4.68 13.71
C GLY A 84 11.81 5.43 13.25
N GLU A 85 11.69 6.21 12.17
CA GLU A 85 12.76 7.07 11.66
C GLU A 85 13.16 8.15 12.67
N ALA A 86 12.19 8.88 13.23
CA ALA A 86 12.47 9.93 14.21
C ALA A 86 13.13 9.39 15.48
N VAL A 87 12.76 8.19 15.94
CA VAL A 87 13.40 7.52 17.07
C VAL A 87 14.84 7.15 16.74
N ASN A 88 15.07 6.55 15.58
CA ASN A 88 16.42 6.17 15.13
C ASN A 88 17.35 7.39 14.97
N ASN A 89 16.78 8.54 14.57
CA ASN A 89 17.51 9.78 14.36
C ASN A 89 17.53 10.69 15.60
N HIS A 90 17.00 10.25 16.74
CA HIS A 90 16.89 11.02 17.99
C HIS A 90 16.14 12.36 17.87
N GLU A 91 15.18 12.46 16.94
CA GLU A 91 14.41 13.67 16.67
C GLU A 91 13.20 13.78 17.64
N VAL A 92 13.47 14.06 18.91
CA VAL A 92 12.50 14.05 20.02
C VAL A 92 11.25 14.90 19.74
N ASP A 93 11.39 16.06 19.12
CA ASP A 93 10.24 16.94 18.82
C ASP A 93 9.32 16.36 17.75
N LYS A 94 9.87 15.65 16.76
CA LYS A 94 9.07 14.92 15.77
C LYS A 94 8.34 13.75 16.40
N VAL A 95 8.99 13.01 17.30
CA VAL A 95 8.34 11.93 18.07
C VAL A 95 7.15 12.48 18.87
N LYS A 96 7.31 13.61 19.57
CA LYS A 96 6.21 14.26 20.30
C LYS A 96 5.08 14.74 19.38
N LEU A 97 5.42 15.28 18.22
CA LEU A 97 4.44 15.71 17.22
C LEU A 97 3.61 14.52 16.72
N TYR A 98 4.27 13.45 16.27
CA TYR A 98 3.59 12.25 15.77
C TYR A 98 2.75 11.57 16.85
N TYR A 99 3.22 11.55 18.10
CA TYR A 99 2.42 11.10 19.24
C TYR A 99 1.10 11.87 19.38
N ARG A 100 1.14 13.21 19.30
CA ARG A 100 -0.09 14.03 19.35
C ARG A 100 -1.04 13.69 18.21
N ILE A 101 -0.51 13.41 17.02
CA ILE A 101 -1.35 13.03 15.87
C ILE A 101 -2.03 11.68 16.13
N ILE A 102 -1.31 10.68 16.65
CA ILE A 102 -1.87 9.37 17.01
C ILE A 102 -3.00 9.49 18.02
N VAL A 103 -2.77 10.20 19.14
CA VAL A 103 -3.78 10.35 20.21
C VAL A 103 -5.06 11.04 19.74
N ASN A 104 -4.95 11.93 18.75
CA ASN A 104 -6.08 12.70 18.24
C ASN A 104 -6.68 12.11 16.94
N SER A 105 -6.24 10.93 16.50
CA SER A 105 -6.75 10.27 15.29
C SER A 105 -7.35 8.89 15.58
N ASP A 106 -8.23 8.43 14.69
CA ASP A 106 -8.86 7.11 14.76
C ASP A 106 -7.93 6.04 14.14
N VAL A 107 -6.79 5.78 14.79
CA VAL A 107 -5.77 4.80 14.37
C VAL A 107 -5.73 3.58 15.31
N SER A 108 -5.21 2.44 14.83
CA SER A 108 -5.23 1.14 15.53
C SER A 108 -4.64 1.13 16.94
N SER A 109 -5.27 0.34 17.82
CA SER A 109 -4.79 0.01 19.17
C SER A 109 -3.35 -0.56 19.21
N TYR A 110 -2.89 -1.22 18.14
CA TYR A 110 -1.52 -1.76 18.07
C TYR A 110 -0.46 -0.65 18.07
N LEU A 111 -0.74 0.47 17.40
CA LEU A 111 0.14 1.64 17.39
C LEU A 111 0.30 2.22 18.79
N PHE A 112 -0.79 2.32 19.55
CA PHE A 112 -0.80 2.72 20.96
C PHE A 112 0.02 1.76 21.86
N PHE A 113 0.05 0.47 21.55
CA PHE A 113 0.82 -0.52 22.32
C PHE A 113 2.34 -0.42 22.07
N GLN A 114 2.76 -0.27 20.82
CA GLN A 114 4.17 0.00 20.47
C GLN A 114 4.65 1.33 21.07
N GLU A 115 3.76 2.33 21.10
CA GLU A 115 3.96 3.68 21.62
C GLU A 115 4.20 3.73 23.13
N LYS A 116 3.47 2.95 23.94
CA LYS A 116 3.70 2.87 25.40
C LYS A 116 5.09 2.36 25.78
N ILE A 117 5.73 1.58 24.90
CA ILE A 117 7.08 1.03 25.10
C ILE A 117 8.14 2.08 24.71
N ILE A 118 7.93 2.80 23.60
CA ILE A 118 8.85 3.82 23.09
C ILE A 118 8.82 5.09 23.96
N GLY A 119 7.63 5.57 24.34
CA GLY A 119 7.45 6.77 25.17
C GLY A 119 8.11 6.64 26.55
N LYS A 120 8.01 5.46 27.20
CA LYS A 120 8.71 5.19 28.47
C LYS A 120 10.23 5.24 28.34
N LYS A 121 10.80 4.83 27.20
CA LYS A 121 12.26 4.90 26.98
C LYS A 121 12.73 6.34 26.75
N ALA A 122 11.99 7.12 25.96
CA ALA A 122 12.34 8.52 25.68
C ALA A 122 12.22 9.43 26.92
N ILE A 123 11.25 9.19 27.81
CA ILE A 123 11.09 9.94 29.08
C ILE A 123 12.19 9.59 30.09
N ASN A 124 12.76 8.38 30.03
CA ASN A 124 13.85 7.94 30.91
C ASN A 124 15.25 8.31 30.38
N MET A 125 15.35 9.02 29.26
CA MET A 125 16.61 9.51 28.67
C MET A 125 16.90 10.98 28.99
N SER A 126 16.07 11.62 29.82
CA SER A 126 16.30 12.95 30.43
C SER A 126 16.69 12.83 31.89
#